data_AF-A0AAU6RXU0-F1
#
_entry.id   AF-A0AAU6RXU0-F1
#
_cell.length_a   1.000
_cell.length_b   1.000
_cell.length_c   1.000
_cell.angle_alpha   90.00
_cell.angle_beta   90.00
_cell.angle_gamma   90.00
#
_symmetry.space_group_name_H-M   'P 1'
#
loop_
_entity.id
_entity.type
_entity.pdbx_description
1 polymer ?
#
loop_
_entity_poly.entity_id
_entity_poly.type
_entity_poly.pdbx_seq_one_letter_code
_entity_poly.pdbx_strand_id
1 'polypeptide(L)'
;MLNLTPRYTSTRIDELPAALQPLAAQSPTLARLYAGRGITNPEQLEISLSGLLPAEQLHGVTKAVDLLDAAIDKGQRILIVGDFDCDGATSTALMMRVLTKMGAVVDFLVPDRFKYGYGLTPEIVELGIETYQPDMIVTVDNGISSHEGVARAQADGITVIITDHHLTTKETPPAEAVVNPNQLDCHFASKALVGVGVAFYVLGRLAKQRRTAGKSTVQVSQYLDLVALGTIADVGVLDKNNRILVHHGLTAIRQGRCCMGILALLEQAGRDPKQLHAQDFGFVLGPRINAAGRMDNMRIGIECLLTEDWHTAQRLAQELEQLNRTRRQVEGEMRAQADNIVQTLAGTASSTDKRSIILYQDDWHQGVIGIVAGRLKETHYLPSIVFAPADKACTGDDDAIKGSARSIAGVHIRDAIELVAERYPDLISHFGGHAMAAGLTIKRRHFDGFVAAFNEVMAEIDDEVFAEQKLTDGPLQASDFSLWFAEHLADASIWGHGFAPPIFDGVFEVLSFKVLKDKHLKLSLRYPDVQYPIDAIYFNFDSAAWDYRAQQVHVLFELDINEWNGKQSLQLMIKDLAVVAAA
;
A
#
# COMPACT_ATOMS: atom_id res chain seq x y z
N MET A 1 -12.09 -20.28 -23.55
CA MET A 1 -12.68 -19.51 -22.43
C MET A 1 -11.59 -19.27 -21.40
N LEU A 2 -11.60 -18.12 -20.70
CA LEU A 2 -10.73 -17.88 -19.56
C LEU A 2 -11.02 -18.89 -18.43
N ASN A 3 -9.97 -19.31 -17.73
CA ASN A 3 -10.09 -20.08 -16.49
C ASN A 3 -10.18 -19.10 -15.32
N LEU A 4 -11.40 -18.87 -14.83
CA LEU A 4 -11.68 -17.86 -13.80
C LEU A 4 -12.23 -18.53 -12.54
N THR A 5 -11.85 -18.00 -11.38
CA THR A 5 -12.34 -18.42 -10.07
C THR A 5 -13.36 -17.40 -9.55
N PRO A 6 -14.62 -17.78 -9.33
CA PRO A 6 -15.62 -16.84 -8.81
C PRO A 6 -15.32 -16.47 -7.35
N ARG A 7 -15.32 -15.18 -7.00
CA ARG A 7 -15.23 -14.72 -5.60
C ARG A 7 -16.45 -15.13 -4.78
N TYR A 8 -17.60 -15.22 -5.43
CA TYR A 8 -18.83 -15.69 -4.84
C TYR A 8 -19.53 -16.62 -5.81
N THR A 9 -19.85 -17.83 -5.36
CA THR A 9 -20.34 -18.91 -6.24
C THR A 9 -21.81 -18.76 -6.59
N SER A 10 -22.58 -18.02 -5.78
CA SER A 10 -24.01 -17.83 -6.04
C SER A 10 -24.28 -16.56 -6.83
N THR A 11 -25.07 -16.69 -7.89
CA THR A 11 -25.61 -15.55 -8.67
C THR A 11 -27.09 -15.30 -8.39
N ARG A 12 -27.72 -16.17 -7.58
CA ARG A 12 -29.15 -16.12 -7.32
C ARG A 12 -29.46 -15.25 -6.11
N ILE A 13 -30.46 -14.39 -6.25
CA ILE A 13 -30.87 -13.49 -5.17
C ILE A 13 -31.21 -14.29 -3.90
N ASP A 14 -31.95 -15.39 -4.01
CA ASP A 14 -32.41 -16.21 -2.87
C ASP A 14 -31.29 -16.98 -2.15
N GLU A 15 -30.10 -17.03 -2.73
CA GLU A 15 -28.90 -17.65 -2.16
C GLU A 15 -27.92 -16.61 -1.54
N LEU A 16 -28.23 -15.31 -1.65
CA LEU A 16 -27.51 -14.25 -0.93
C LEU A 16 -27.89 -14.24 0.57
N PRO A 17 -27.00 -13.75 1.46
CA PRO A 17 -27.31 -13.58 2.87
C PRO A 17 -28.66 -12.89 3.08
N ALA A 18 -29.50 -13.42 3.99
CA ALA A 18 -30.86 -12.92 4.20
C ALA A 18 -30.91 -11.41 4.48
N ALA A 19 -29.92 -10.87 5.21
CA ALA A 19 -29.83 -9.45 5.50
C ALA A 19 -29.47 -8.57 4.28
N LEU A 20 -28.92 -9.15 3.20
CA LEU A 20 -28.62 -8.46 1.95
C LEU A 20 -29.77 -8.52 0.94
N GLN A 21 -30.84 -9.27 1.19
CA GLN A 21 -31.99 -9.38 0.29
C GLN A 21 -32.63 -8.02 -0.08
N PRO A 22 -32.78 -7.05 0.85
CA PRO A 22 -33.30 -5.73 0.49
C PRO A 22 -32.39 -4.96 -0.47
N LEU A 23 -31.07 -5.16 -0.35
CA LEU A 23 -30.10 -4.59 -1.29
C LEU A 23 -30.14 -5.34 -2.62
N ALA A 24 -30.22 -6.66 -2.60
CA ALA A 24 -30.32 -7.49 -3.80
C ALA A 24 -31.56 -7.16 -4.63
N ALA A 25 -32.68 -6.78 -4.00
CA ALA A 25 -33.87 -6.32 -4.69
C ALA A 25 -33.68 -4.97 -5.42
N GLN A 26 -32.71 -4.15 -5.01
CA GLN A 26 -32.37 -2.87 -5.63
C GLN A 26 -31.25 -3.01 -6.66
N SER A 27 -30.19 -3.73 -6.29
CA SER A 27 -29.05 -4.06 -7.14
C SER A 27 -28.53 -5.46 -6.79
N PRO A 28 -28.91 -6.48 -7.57
CA PRO A 28 -28.40 -7.84 -7.38
C PRO A 28 -26.87 -7.91 -7.49
N THR A 29 -26.30 -7.13 -8.40
CA THR A 29 -24.85 -7.06 -8.63
C THR A 29 -24.11 -6.52 -7.41
N LEU A 30 -24.54 -5.40 -6.82
CA LEU A 30 -23.90 -4.88 -5.61
C LEU A 30 -24.02 -5.84 -4.43
N ALA A 31 -25.19 -6.46 -4.23
CA ALA A 31 -25.37 -7.43 -3.16
C ALA A 31 -24.43 -8.63 -3.31
N ARG A 32 -24.25 -9.13 -4.54
CA ARG A 32 -23.27 -10.19 -4.86
C ARG A 32 -21.83 -9.75 -4.60
N LEU A 33 -21.46 -8.53 -5.01
CA LEU A 33 -20.13 -7.97 -4.78
C LEU A 33 -19.78 -7.89 -3.29
N TYR A 34 -20.73 -7.46 -2.47
CA TYR A 34 -20.54 -7.38 -1.02
C TYR A 34 -20.47 -8.76 -0.37
N ALA A 35 -21.35 -9.69 -0.77
CA ALA A 35 -21.29 -11.07 -0.29
C ALA A 35 -19.95 -11.74 -0.63
N GLY A 36 -19.43 -11.55 -1.85
CA GLY A 36 -18.11 -12.02 -2.28
C GLY A 36 -16.92 -11.41 -1.54
N ARG A 37 -17.15 -10.37 -0.73
CA ARG A 37 -16.17 -9.72 0.15
C ARG A 37 -16.45 -9.97 1.63
N GLY A 38 -17.29 -10.98 1.94
CA GLY A 38 -17.59 -11.40 3.31
C GLY A 38 -18.58 -10.50 4.06
N ILE A 39 -19.28 -9.60 3.36
CA ILE A 39 -20.35 -8.80 3.98
C ILE A 39 -21.58 -9.69 4.11
N THR A 40 -22.05 -9.86 5.33
CA THR A 40 -23.24 -10.65 5.67
C THR A 40 -24.39 -9.80 6.20
N ASN A 41 -24.11 -8.54 6.59
CA ASN A 41 -25.08 -7.59 7.13
C ASN A 41 -24.78 -6.16 6.59
N PRO A 42 -25.79 -5.40 6.13
CA PRO A 42 -25.63 -3.99 5.71
C PRO A 42 -24.95 -3.06 6.74
N GLU A 43 -25.03 -3.33 8.04
CA GLU A 43 -24.31 -2.56 9.07
C GLU A 43 -22.77 -2.59 8.90
N GLN A 44 -22.24 -3.58 8.19
CA GLN A 44 -20.83 -3.65 7.84
C GLN A 44 -20.46 -2.68 6.70
N LEU A 45 -21.44 -2.12 5.98
CA LEU A 45 -21.26 -1.10 4.94
C LEU A 45 -21.41 0.32 5.49
N GLU A 46 -21.76 0.47 6.77
CA GLU A 46 -21.89 1.76 7.44
C GLU A 46 -20.54 2.49 7.46
N ILE A 47 -20.54 3.77 7.07
CA ILE A 47 -19.33 4.59 6.86
C ILE A 47 -19.25 5.81 7.79
N SER A 48 -20.17 6.00 8.73
CA SER A 48 -20.15 7.10 9.68
C SER A 48 -18.98 7.01 10.67
N LEU A 49 -18.51 8.17 11.12
CA LEU A 49 -17.52 8.26 12.20
C LEU A 49 -17.98 7.59 13.51
N SER A 50 -19.29 7.49 13.77
CA SER A 50 -19.80 6.75 14.94
C SER A 50 -19.59 5.25 14.84
N GLY A 51 -19.34 4.72 13.64
CA GLY A 51 -19.02 3.32 13.40
C GLY A 51 -17.55 2.95 13.68
N LEU A 52 -16.69 3.92 14.03
CA LEU A 52 -15.31 3.66 14.42
C LEU A 52 -15.24 2.85 15.72
N LEU A 53 -14.28 1.94 15.79
CA LEU A 53 -14.05 1.14 16.99
C LEU A 53 -13.67 2.04 18.18
N PRO A 54 -14.03 1.67 19.43
CA PRO A 54 -13.64 2.43 20.62
C PRO A 54 -12.12 2.42 20.83
N ALA A 55 -11.53 3.60 21.03
CA ALA A 55 -10.09 3.75 21.23
C ALA A 55 -9.59 2.98 22.45
N GLU A 56 -10.41 2.89 23.51
CA GLU A 56 -10.07 2.21 24.78
C GLU A 56 -9.76 0.72 24.62
N GLN A 57 -10.12 0.10 23.50
CA GLN A 57 -9.78 -1.29 23.18
C GLN A 57 -8.35 -1.43 22.62
N LEU A 58 -7.70 -0.33 22.23
CA LEU A 58 -6.33 -0.31 21.75
C LEU A 58 -5.38 -0.35 22.94
N HIS A 59 -4.73 -1.50 23.14
CA HIS A 59 -3.84 -1.72 24.28
C HIS A 59 -2.75 -0.64 24.34
N GLY A 60 -2.43 -0.18 25.56
CA GLY A 60 -1.45 0.88 25.81
C GLY A 60 -1.95 2.32 25.61
N VAL A 61 -3.09 2.54 24.93
CA VAL A 61 -3.54 3.90 24.56
C VAL A 61 -3.75 4.80 25.78
N THR A 62 -4.30 4.29 26.87
CA THR A 62 -4.59 5.08 28.07
C THR A 62 -3.30 5.59 28.69
N LYS A 63 -2.30 4.71 28.86
CA LYS A 63 -1.00 5.08 29.43
C LYS A 63 -0.25 6.06 28.53
N ALA A 64 -0.27 5.86 27.21
CA ALA A 64 0.32 6.80 26.26
C ALA A 64 -0.33 8.19 26.35
N VAL A 65 -1.66 8.26 26.41
CA VAL A 65 -2.41 9.53 26.51
C VAL A 65 -2.11 10.26 27.81
N ASP A 66 -2.05 9.55 28.95
CA ASP A 66 -1.73 10.16 30.24
C ASP A 66 -0.31 10.73 30.28
N LEU A 67 0.66 10.01 29.71
CA LEU A 67 2.03 10.48 29.57
C LEU A 67 2.12 11.72 28.68
N LEU A 68 1.45 11.72 27.53
CA LEU A 68 1.41 12.86 26.61
C LEU A 68 0.75 14.09 27.25
N ASP A 69 -0.40 13.91 27.92
CA ASP A 69 -1.09 15.02 28.61
C ASP A 69 -0.20 15.66 29.68
N ALA A 70 0.49 14.84 30.47
CA ALA A 70 1.43 15.30 31.48
C ALA A 70 2.66 15.99 30.87
N ALA A 71 3.19 15.48 29.75
CA ALA A 71 4.32 16.07 29.06
C ALA A 71 3.99 17.46 28.51
N ILE A 72 2.81 17.61 27.91
CA ILE A 72 2.31 18.90 27.41
C ILE A 72 2.20 19.91 28.56
N ASP A 73 1.57 19.53 29.67
CA ASP A 73 1.36 20.44 30.80
C ASP A 73 2.67 20.85 31.50
N LYS A 74 3.69 19.98 31.48
CA LYS A 74 5.03 20.27 32.01
C LYS A 74 5.93 21.01 31.04
N GLY A 75 5.52 21.22 29.79
CA GLY A 75 6.35 21.82 28.75
C GLY A 75 7.57 20.96 28.38
N GLN A 76 7.44 19.64 28.47
CA GLN A 76 8.49 18.70 28.08
C GLN A 76 8.72 18.74 26.56
N ARG A 77 9.97 18.58 26.14
CA ARG A 77 10.35 18.46 24.72
C ARG A 77 10.03 17.05 24.22
N ILE A 78 9.08 16.96 23.29
CA ILE A 78 8.63 15.72 22.67
C ILE A 78 9.29 15.61 21.29
N LEU A 79 10.00 14.50 21.04
CA LEU A 79 10.57 14.19 19.73
C LEU A 79 9.78 13.06 19.06
N ILE A 80 9.17 13.35 17.92
CA ILE A 80 8.51 12.35 17.09
C ILE A 80 9.55 11.67 16.20
N VAL A 81 9.71 10.35 16.33
CA VAL A 81 10.62 9.56 15.47
C VAL A 81 9.78 8.77 14.47
N GLY A 82 9.72 9.26 13.22
CA GLY A 82 8.89 8.69 12.16
C GLY A 82 9.65 7.75 11.22
N ASP A 83 8.90 7.01 10.39
CA ASP A 83 9.45 6.19 9.31
C ASP A 83 9.64 6.96 7.99
N PHE A 84 10.39 6.38 7.05
CA PHE A 84 10.82 6.97 5.79
C PHE A 84 9.87 6.74 4.60
N ASP A 85 8.61 6.42 4.86
CA ASP A 85 7.59 6.27 3.83
C ASP A 85 6.39 7.21 4.06
N CYS A 86 5.33 7.02 3.27
CA CYS A 86 4.17 7.89 3.30
C CYS A 86 3.34 7.72 4.57
N ASP A 87 3.30 6.53 5.19
CA ASP A 87 2.58 6.35 6.44
C ASP A 87 3.35 6.96 7.61
N GLY A 88 4.66 6.72 7.70
CA GLY A 88 5.54 7.39 8.66
C GLY A 88 5.49 8.91 8.53
N ALA A 89 5.48 9.44 7.30
CA ALA A 89 5.40 10.88 7.06
C ALA A 89 4.04 11.50 7.41
N THR A 90 2.94 10.83 7.06
CA THR A 90 1.59 11.30 7.41
C THR A 90 1.34 11.20 8.91
N SER A 91 1.83 10.14 9.57
CA SER A 91 1.83 9.96 11.02
C SER A 91 2.59 11.07 11.73
N THR A 92 3.81 11.38 11.26
CA THR A 92 4.64 12.46 11.82
C THR A 92 3.94 13.81 11.64
N ALA A 93 3.44 14.08 10.43
CA ALA A 93 2.72 15.33 10.15
C ALA A 93 1.47 15.49 11.03
N LEU A 94 0.73 14.40 11.26
CA LEU A 94 -0.45 14.37 12.12
C LEU A 94 -0.09 14.65 13.59
N MET A 95 0.91 13.95 14.14
CA MET A 95 1.40 14.16 15.51
C MET A 95 1.83 15.61 15.73
N MET A 96 2.70 16.11 14.87
CA MET A 96 3.20 17.49 14.92
C MET A 96 2.05 18.50 14.91
N ARG A 97 1.14 18.43 13.91
CA ARG A 97 0.01 19.37 13.78
C ARG A 97 -0.89 19.36 15.02
N VAL A 98 -1.26 18.19 15.51
CA VAL A 98 -2.22 18.07 16.62
C VAL A 98 -1.58 18.47 17.95
N LEU A 99 -0.37 17.96 18.25
CA LEU A 99 0.31 18.24 19.51
C LEU A 99 0.68 19.73 19.62
N THR A 100 1.17 20.36 18.55
CA THR A 100 1.43 21.80 18.53
C THR A 100 0.16 22.61 18.84
N LYS A 101 -1.00 22.27 18.24
CA LYS A 101 -2.27 22.97 18.55
C LYS A 101 -2.73 22.75 19.99
N MET A 102 -2.31 21.66 20.64
CA MET A 102 -2.57 21.41 22.08
C MET A 102 -1.58 22.10 23.03
N GLY A 103 -0.54 22.76 22.49
CA GLY A 103 0.47 23.50 23.23
C GLY A 103 1.75 22.72 23.54
N ALA A 104 1.99 21.58 22.88
CA ALA A 104 3.22 20.81 23.07
C ALA A 104 4.45 21.53 22.48
N VAL A 105 5.61 21.35 23.12
CA VAL A 105 6.92 21.62 22.51
C VAL A 105 7.33 20.33 21.79
N VAL A 106 7.20 20.33 20.47
CA VAL A 106 7.36 19.12 19.67
C VAL A 106 8.22 19.37 18.43
N ASP A 107 9.14 18.45 18.18
CA ASP A 107 9.98 18.36 16.99
C ASP A 107 9.89 16.94 16.41
N PHE A 108 10.45 16.74 15.22
CA PHE A 108 10.52 15.40 14.61
C PHE A 108 11.91 15.08 14.07
N LEU A 109 12.21 13.79 14.03
CA LEU A 109 13.39 13.19 13.42
C LEU A 109 12.93 12.03 12.54
N VAL A 110 13.43 11.97 11.30
CA VAL A 110 13.28 10.80 10.44
C VAL A 110 14.66 10.25 10.11
N PRO A 111 14.93 8.97 10.40
CA PRO A 111 16.23 8.38 10.17
C PRO A 111 16.51 8.18 8.68
N ASP A 112 17.78 8.35 8.31
CA ASP A 112 18.28 7.85 7.03
C ASP A 112 18.43 6.33 7.13
N ARG A 113 17.52 5.61 6.48
CA ARG A 113 17.47 4.14 6.45
C ARG A 113 18.75 3.49 5.93
N PHE A 114 19.49 4.20 5.08
CA PHE A 114 20.72 3.68 4.49
C PHE A 114 21.88 3.76 5.46
N LYS A 115 21.85 4.75 6.37
CA LYS A 115 22.91 5.01 7.34
C LYS A 115 22.66 4.34 8.70
N TYR A 116 21.44 4.41 9.23
CA TYR A 116 21.14 4.01 10.61
C TYR A 116 20.25 2.78 10.72
N GLY A 117 19.80 2.20 9.60
CA GLY A 117 18.87 1.07 9.60
C GLY A 117 17.41 1.49 9.82
N TYR A 118 16.56 0.53 10.18
CA TYR A 118 15.11 0.70 10.33
C TYR A 118 14.69 0.78 11.81
N GLY A 119 13.72 1.65 12.12
CA GLY A 119 13.16 1.83 13.46
C GLY A 119 14.03 2.66 14.41
N LEU A 120 13.68 2.70 15.70
CA LEU A 120 14.44 3.41 16.72
C LEU A 120 15.69 2.61 17.13
N THR A 121 16.85 3.00 16.60
CA THR A 121 18.16 2.43 16.98
C THR A 121 18.89 3.30 18.01
N PRO A 122 19.91 2.76 18.72
CA PRO A 122 20.73 3.56 19.62
C PRO A 122 21.33 4.82 18.97
N GLU A 123 21.79 4.72 17.72
CA GLU A 123 22.38 5.84 16.98
C GLU A 123 21.35 6.94 16.68
N ILE A 124 20.09 6.56 16.41
CA ILE A 124 19.00 7.53 16.19
C ILE A 124 18.64 8.23 17.49
N VAL A 125 18.65 7.51 18.61
CA VAL A 125 18.45 8.08 19.94
C VAL A 125 19.56 9.08 20.26
N GLU A 126 20.82 8.72 20.01
CA GLU A 126 21.97 9.61 20.22
C GLU A 126 21.88 10.87 19.35
N LEU A 127 21.56 10.73 18.06
CA LEU A 127 21.31 11.86 17.18
C LEU A 127 20.18 12.77 17.69
N GLY A 128 19.10 12.16 18.19
CA GLY A 128 17.98 12.87 18.81
C GLY A 128 18.39 13.66 20.04
N ILE A 129 19.20 13.06 20.91
CA ILE A 129 19.75 13.71 22.11
C ILE A 129 20.65 14.89 21.74
N GLU A 130 21.60 14.68 20.83
CA GLU A 130 22.54 15.70 20.40
C GLU A 130 21.85 16.90 19.76
N THR A 131 20.79 16.65 18.98
CA THR A 131 20.13 17.68 18.17
C THR A 131 18.98 18.38 18.91
N TYR A 132 18.16 17.63 19.65
CA TYR A 132 16.88 18.11 20.19
C TYR A 132 16.78 18.03 21.74
N GLN A 133 17.66 17.29 22.39
CA GLN A 133 17.66 17.07 23.85
C GLN A 133 16.27 16.70 24.40
N PRO A 134 15.57 15.69 23.84
CA PRO A 134 14.19 15.40 24.18
C PRO A 134 14.03 14.89 25.62
N ASP A 135 12.92 15.25 26.25
CA ASP A 135 12.49 14.63 27.52
C ASP A 135 11.63 13.37 27.25
N MET A 136 11.03 13.30 26.05
CA MET A 136 10.19 12.20 25.59
C MET A 136 10.40 11.92 24.09
N ILE A 137 10.47 10.64 23.72
CA ILE A 137 10.44 10.17 22.34
C ILE A 137 9.09 9.46 22.09
N VAL A 138 8.45 9.79 20.97
CA VAL A 138 7.27 9.07 20.47
C VAL A 138 7.60 8.52 19.10
N THR A 139 7.67 7.19 18.96
CA THR A 139 7.83 6.59 17.64
C THR A 139 6.47 6.54 16.94
N VAL A 140 6.47 6.80 15.63
CA VAL A 140 5.29 6.63 14.76
C VAL A 140 5.63 5.73 13.60
N ASP A 141 4.77 4.74 13.37
CA ASP A 141 4.92 3.76 12.29
C ASP A 141 6.19 2.88 12.41
N ASN A 142 6.77 2.85 13.61
CA ASN A 142 7.91 1.99 13.93
C ASN A 142 8.02 1.80 15.45
N GLY A 143 8.94 0.92 15.86
CA GLY A 143 9.37 0.80 17.25
C GLY A 143 8.96 -0.50 17.94
N ILE A 144 8.04 -1.31 17.38
CA ILE A 144 7.57 -2.55 18.03
C ILE A 144 8.68 -3.59 18.27
N SER A 145 9.84 -3.44 17.60
CA SER A 145 11.03 -4.29 17.76
C SER A 145 12.26 -3.54 18.28
N SER A 146 12.13 -2.28 18.69
CA SER A 146 13.26 -1.38 19.03
C SER A 146 13.74 -1.52 20.48
N HIS A 147 14.10 -2.74 20.92
CA HIS A 147 14.53 -2.97 22.30
C HIS A 147 15.78 -2.17 22.70
N GLU A 148 16.80 -2.18 21.84
CA GLU A 148 18.08 -1.50 22.11
C GLU A 148 17.93 0.02 22.08
N GLY A 149 17.16 0.57 21.13
CA GLY A 149 16.85 1.99 21.08
C GLY A 149 16.08 2.46 22.33
N VAL A 150 15.07 1.70 22.77
CA VAL A 150 14.33 2.01 24.01
C VAL A 150 15.27 2.00 25.21
N ALA A 151 16.11 0.97 25.36
CA ALA A 151 17.07 0.88 26.46
C ALA A 151 18.07 2.04 26.46
N ARG A 152 18.56 2.45 25.28
CA ARG A 152 19.46 3.60 25.12
C ARG A 152 18.80 4.91 25.54
N ALA A 153 17.54 5.14 25.18
CA ALA A 153 16.81 6.34 25.56
C ALA A 153 16.58 6.40 27.08
N GLN A 154 16.18 5.28 27.67
CA GLN A 154 15.94 5.16 29.12
C GLN A 154 17.22 5.36 29.94
N ALA A 155 18.39 5.01 29.40
CA ALA A 155 19.67 5.28 30.07
C ALA A 155 19.91 6.77 30.35
N ASP A 156 19.33 7.66 29.54
CA ASP A 156 19.39 9.12 29.71
C ASP A 156 18.09 9.71 30.33
N GLY A 157 17.22 8.85 30.88
CA GLY A 157 15.99 9.26 31.54
C GLY A 157 14.89 9.75 30.59
N ILE A 158 14.99 9.43 29.30
CA ILE A 158 14.03 9.84 28.27
C ILE A 158 12.85 8.87 28.27
N THR A 159 11.63 9.40 28.37
CA THR A 159 10.41 8.58 28.27
C THR A 159 10.18 8.15 26.82
N VAL A 160 9.83 6.90 26.57
CA VAL A 160 9.53 6.37 25.24
C VAL A 160 8.08 5.88 25.16
N ILE A 161 7.37 6.38 24.14
CA ILE A 161 6.06 5.88 23.72
C ILE A 161 6.20 5.31 22.32
N ILE A 162 5.75 4.08 22.11
CA ILE A 162 5.73 3.44 20.80
C ILE A 162 4.32 3.52 20.23
N THR A 163 4.17 4.07 19.03
CA THR A 163 2.94 3.94 18.23
C THR A 163 3.29 3.29 16.89
N ASP A 164 2.78 2.08 16.68
CA ASP A 164 3.20 1.21 15.57
C ASP A 164 2.04 0.30 15.17
N HIS A 165 2.14 -0.35 14.01
CA HIS A 165 1.19 -1.34 13.52
C HIS A 165 1.83 -2.63 13.01
N HIS A 166 3.15 -2.69 12.92
CA HIS A 166 3.86 -3.87 12.44
C HIS A 166 3.53 -5.13 13.26
N LEU A 167 3.51 -6.28 12.58
CA LEU A 167 3.26 -7.57 13.23
C LEU A 167 4.41 -7.91 14.19
N THR A 168 4.07 -8.47 15.35
CA THR A 168 5.06 -9.03 16.27
C THR A 168 4.59 -10.35 16.84
N THR A 169 5.53 -11.27 17.01
CA THR A 169 5.35 -12.54 17.73
C THR A 169 6.17 -12.59 19.02
N LYS A 170 6.89 -11.51 19.33
CA LYS A 170 7.78 -11.40 20.48
C LYS A 170 7.24 -10.40 21.49
N GLU A 171 7.73 -10.48 22.72
CA GLU A 171 7.47 -9.46 23.74
C GLU A 171 7.87 -8.07 23.23
N THR A 172 7.11 -7.05 23.61
CA THR A 172 7.36 -5.68 23.19
C THR A 172 8.54 -5.07 23.95
N PRO A 173 9.21 -4.04 23.39
CA PRO A 173 10.21 -3.28 24.12
C PRO A 173 9.67 -2.73 25.44
N PRO A 174 10.50 -2.60 26.49
CA PRO A 174 10.08 -2.12 27.81
C PRO A 174 9.86 -0.59 27.84
N ALA A 175 9.22 -0.03 26.80
CA ALA A 175 8.85 1.37 26.71
C ALA A 175 7.72 1.70 27.71
N GLU A 176 7.61 2.97 28.09
CA GLU A 176 6.59 3.39 29.06
C GLU A 176 5.17 3.18 28.51
N ALA A 177 4.94 3.26 27.19
CA ALA A 177 3.70 2.78 26.59
C ALA A 177 3.94 2.22 25.18
N VAL A 178 3.22 1.15 24.83
CA VAL A 178 3.24 0.55 23.48
C VAL A 178 1.82 0.46 22.95
N VAL A 179 1.53 1.21 21.89
CA VAL A 179 0.25 1.26 21.21
C VAL A 179 0.41 0.64 19.84
N ASN A 180 0.05 -0.64 19.73
CA ASN A 180 0.04 -1.36 18.46
C ASN A 180 -1.16 -2.32 18.44
N PRO A 181 -2.01 -2.34 17.39
CA PRO A 181 -3.12 -3.28 17.27
C PRO A 181 -2.66 -4.74 17.20
N ASN A 182 -1.44 -5.01 16.73
CA ASN A 182 -0.86 -6.32 16.47
C ASN A 182 0.10 -6.82 17.56
N GLN A 183 0.19 -6.14 18.72
CA GLN A 183 0.86 -6.70 19.89
C GLN A 183 0.02 -7.80 20.56
N LEU A 184 0.69 -8.75 21.23
CA LEU A 184 0.11 -10.01 21.72
C LEU A 184 -1.18 -9.82 22.57
N ASP A 185 -1.22 -8.81 23.44
CA ASP A 185 -2.33 -8.59 24.39
C ASP A 185 -3.34 -7.50 23.95
N CYS A 186 -3.37 -7.15 22.66
CA CYS A 186 -4.30 -6.16 22.14
C CYS A 186 -5.59 -6.80 21.62
N HIS A 187 -6.74 -6.35 22.13
CA HIS A 187 -8.06 -6.84 21.71
C HIS A 187 -8.78 -5.91 20.74
N PHE A 188 -8.13 -4.85 20.26
CA PHE A 188 -8.69 -3.97 19.24
C PHE A 188 -9.04 -4.78 17.99
N ALA A 189 -10.29 -4.71 17.54
CA ALA A 189 -10.84 -5.62 16.54
C ALA A 189 -10.22 -5.42 15.14
N SER A 190 -9.89 -4.18 14.78
CA SER A 190 -9.22 -3.87 13.52
C SER A 190 -7.71 -4.04 13.68
N LYS A 191 -7.20 -5.21 13.27
CA LYS A 191 -5.75 -5.48 13.15
C LYS A 191 -5.10 -4.79 11.95
N ALA A 192 -5.92 -4.13 11.14
CA ALA A 192 -5.55 -3.52 9.87
C ALA A 192 -5.17 -2.03 9.97
N LEU A 193 -5.29 -1.39 11.14
CA LEU A 193 -4.82 -0.02 11.30
C LEU A 193 -3.35 0.07 10.86
N VAL A 194 -3.02 1.13 10.13
CA VAL A 194 -1.65 1.52 9.81
C VAL A 194 -1.13 2.53 10.85
N GLY A 195 0.15 2.89 10.81
CA GLY A 195 0.79 3.86 11.69
C GLY A 195 -0.01 5.15 11.87
N VAL A 196 -0.47 5.79 10.79
CA VAL A 196 -1.23 7.06 10.88
C VAL A 196 -2.60 6.86 11.52
N GLY A 197 -3.18 5.67 11.34
CA GLY A 197 -4.41 5.25 12.00
C GLY A 197 -4.21 5.12 13.51
N VAL A 198 -3.13 4.46 13.95
CA VAL A 198 -2.77 4.36 15.37
C VAL A 198 -2.56 5.74 15.98
N ALA A 199 -1.79 6.61 15.30
CA ALA A 199 -1.58 7.99 15.72
C ALA A 199 -2.91 8.76 15.86
N PHE A 200 -3.82 8.63 14.90
CA PHE A 200 -5.15 9.25 14.94
C PHE A 200 -5.94 8.83 16.19
N TYR A 201 -5.90 7.54 16.56
CA TYR A 201 -6.58 7.02 17.74
C TYR A 201 -6.01 7.56 19.05
N VAL A 202 -4.68 7.57 19.19
CA VAL A 202 -3.99 8.14 20.36
C VAL A 202 -4.34 9.62 20.52
N LEU A 203 -4.21 10.39 19.44
CA LEU A 203 -4.48 11.83 19.42
C LEU A 203 -5.95 12.15 19.65
N GLY A 204 -6.87 11.37 19.08
CA GLY A 204 -8.31 11.51 19.30
C GLY A 204 -8.70 11.33 20.76
N ARG A 205 -8.09 10.32 21.43
CA ARG A 205 -8.29 10.07 22.86
C ARG A 205 -7.68 11.18 23.72
N LEU A 206 -6.46 11.62 23.41
CA LEU A 206 -5.81 12.77 24.07
C LEU A 206 -6.65 14.05 23.94
N ALA A 207 -7.15 14.36 22.74
CA ALA A 207 -8.00 15.51 22.49
C ALA A 207 -9.28 15.49 23.34
N LYS A 208 -9.91 14.30 23.44
CA LYS A 208 -11.10 14.09 24.28
C LYS A 208 -10.79 14.33 25.75
N GLN A 209 -9.69 13.75 26.27
CA GLN A 209 -9.25 13.93 27.65
C GLN A 209 -9.00 15.41 27.98
N ARG A 210 -8.22 16.10 27.15
CA ARG A 210 -7.94 17.54 27.32
C ARG A 210 -9.19 18.40 27.25
N ARG A 211 -10.12 18.09 26.32
CA ARG A 211 -11.41 18.80 26.22
C ARG A 211 -12.24 18.66 27.49
N THR A 212 -12.36 17.44 28.03
CA THR A 212 -13.09 17.19 29.28
C THR A 212 -12.45 17.91 30.46
N ALA A 213 -11.12 18.06 30.47
CA ALA A 213 -10.38 18.80 31.49
C ALA A 213 -10.35 20.33 31.26
N GLY A 214 -11.00 20.86 30.21
CA GLY A 214 -10.98 22.29 29.89
C GLY A 214 -9.61 22.82 29.43
N LYS A 215 -8.71 21.93 28.99
CA LYS A 215 -7.36 22.27 28.48
C LYS A 215 -7.39 22.53 26.97
N SER A 216 -6.30 23.07 26.42
CA SER A 216 -6.13 23.26 24.98
C SER A 216 -6.29 21.94 24.21
N THR A 217 -7.10 21.95 23.16
CA THR A 217 -7.50 20.76 22.39
C THR A 217 -7.86 21.15 20.96
N VAL A 218 -8.02 20.16 20.08
CA VAL A 218 -8.39 20.34 18.67
C VAL A 218 -9.35 19.22 18.22
N GLN A 219 -10.11 19.47 17.15
CA GLN A 219 -10.91 18.43 16.50
C GLN A 219 -10.03 17.59 15.57
N VAL A 220 -9.54 16.44 16.05
CA VAL A 220 -8.61 15.57 15.30
C VAL A 220 -9.19 15.05 13.98
N SER A 221 -10.51 14.88 13.89
CA SER A 221 -11.19 14.43 12.66
C SER A 221 -11.03 15.37 11.46
N GLN A 222 -10.55 16.60 11.64
CA GLN A 222 -10.25 17.49 10.53
C GLN A 222 -8.99 17.08 9.74
N TYR A 223 -8.17 16.17 10.28
CA TYR A 223 -6.93 15.68 9.68
C TYR A 223 -7.08 14.28 9.05
N LEU A 224 -8.30 13.84 8.75
CA LEU A 224 -8.56 12.53 8.13
C LEU A 224 -8.02 12.44 6.69
N ASP A 225 -7.68 13.56 6.06
CA ASP A 225 -6.97 13.61 4.79
C ASP A 225 -5.58 12.96 4.89
N LEU A 226 -4.82 13.23 5.95
CA LEU A 226 -3.54 12.58 6.23
C LEU A 226 -3.73 11.09 6.52
N VAL A 227 -4.74 10.75 7.33
CA VAL A 227 -5.06 9.36 7.70
C VAL A 227 -5.41 8.53 6.47
N ALA A 228 -6.24 9.08 5.57
CA ALA A 228 -6.63 8.40 4.34
C ALA A 228 -5.45 8.17 3.40
N LEU A 229 -4.57 9.18 3.26
CA LEU A 229 -3.37 9.09 2.44
C LEU A 229 -2.40 8.02 2.97
N GLY A 230 -2.05 8.04 4.26
CA GLY A 230 -1.16 7.04 4.85
C GLY A 230 -1.73 5.62 4.73
N THR A 231 -3.01 5.44 5.10
CA THR A 231 -3.70 4.13 5.03
C THR A 231 -3.65 3.49 3.64
N ILE A 232 -3.92 4.25 2.58
CA ILE A 232 -3.90 3.69 1.23
C ILE A 232 -2.46 3.57 0.70
N ALA A 233 -1.56 4.51 1.03
CA ALA A 233 -0.18 4.47 0.56
C ALA A 233 0.62 3.30 1.16
N ASP A 234 0.28 2.87 2.37
CA ASP A 234 0.82 1.67 3.02
C ASP A 234 0.11 0.36 2.56
N VAL A 235 -0.85 0.47 1.64
CA VAL A 235 -1.62 -0.70 1.17
C VAL A 235 -2.36 -1.39 2.33
N GLY A 236 -2.81 -0.59 3.31
CA GLY A 236 -3.55 -1.07 4.47
C GLY A 236 -4.82 -1.83 4.07
N VAL A 237 -5.12 -2.91 4.80
CA VAL A 237 -6.34 -3.70 4.59
C VAL A 237 -7.57 -2.82 4.88
N LEU A 238 -8.46 -2.68 3.90
CA LEU A 238 -9.68 -1.88 3.99
C LEU A 238 -10.82 -2.66 4.67
N ASP A 239 -10.60 -3.00 5.94
CA ASP A 239 -11.68 -3.45 6.81
C ASP A 239 -12.70 -2.33 7.06
N LYS A 240 -13.75 -2.60 7.83
CA LYS A 240 -14.78 -1.58 8.13
C LYS A 240 -14.16 -0.31 8.74
N ASN A 241 -13.21 -0.45 9.66
CA ASN A 241 -12.66 0.68 10.41
C ASN A 241 -11.84 1.59 9.49
N ASN A 242 -10.96 1.01 8.67
CA ASN A 242 -10.17 1.76 7.70
C ASN A 242 -11.02 2.36 6.58
N ARG A 243 -12.08 1.69 6.12
CA ARG A 243 -13.01 2.27 5.12
C ARG A 243 -13.70 3.53 5.64
N ILE A 244 -14.09 3.58 6.91
CA ILE A 244 -14.65 4.80 7.54
C ILE A 244 -13.62 5.95 7.50
N LEU A 245 -12.39 5.68 7.96
CA LEU A 245 -11.32 6.69 8.00
C LEU A 245 -11.01 7.24 6.59
N VAL A 246 -10.81 6.33 5.62
CA VAL A 246 -10.47 6.70 4.24
C VAL A 246 -11.64 7.43 3.56
N HIS A 247 -12.89 6.98 3.75
CA HIS A 247 -14.07 7.63 3.18
C HIS A 247 -14.18 9.10 3.60
N HIS A 248 -14.00 9.36 4.89
CA HIS A 248 -14.10 10.72 5.41
C HIS A 248 -12.90 11.60 5.00
N GLY A 249 -11.70 11.05 4.90
CA GLY A 249 -10.53 11.77 4.39
C GLY A 249 -10.66 12.14 2.91
N LEU A 250 -11.07 11.18 2.07
CA LEU A 250 -11.35 11.41 0.66
C LEU A 250 -12.43 12.48 0.46
N THR A 251 -13.53 12.37 1.21
CA THR A 251 -14.61 13.37 1.18
C THR A 251 -14.13 14.75 1.59
N ALA A 252 -13.26 14.86 2.59
CA ALA A 252 -12.70 16.13 3.02
C ALA A 252 -11.84 16.78 1.93
N ILE A 253 -10.98 16.00 1.26
CA ILE A 253 -10.16 16.48 0.13
C ILE A 253 -11.02 16.94 -1.05
N ARG A 254 -12.03 16.15 -1.44
CA ARG A 254 -12.99 16.52 -2.50
C ARG A 254 -13.71 17.85 -2.22
N GLN A 255 -13.88 18.19 -0.94
CA GLN A 255 -14.47 19.45 -0.48
C GLN A 255 -13.46 20.59 -0.27
N GLY A 256 -12.17 20.37 -0.59
CA GLY A 256 -11.10 21.34 -0.38
C GLY A 256 -10.69 21.53 1.08
N ARG A 257 -11.10 20.62 1.98
CA ARG A 257 -10.77 20.63 3.41
C ARG A 257 -9.64 19.64 3.70
N CYS A 258 -8.42 20.00 3.35
CA CYS A 258 -7.22 19.19 3.60
C CYS A 258 -5.99 20.06 3.73
N CYS A 259 -4.86 19.47 4.11
CA CYS A 259 -3.60 20.18 4.20
C CYS A 259 -3.12 20.70 2.84
N MET A 260 -2.44 21.86 2.85
CA MET A 260 -1.97 22.53 1.64
C MET A 260 -1.02 21.65 0.81
N GLY A 261 -0.22 20.82 1.46
CA GLY A 261 0.68 19.86 0.79
C GLY A 261 -0.06 18.88 -0.12
N ILE A 262 -1.17 18.31 0.33
CA ILE A 262 -1.97 17.39 -0.49
C ILE A 262 -2.53 18.12 -1.73
N LEU A 263 -3.08 19.33 -1.55
CA LEU A 263 -3.59 20.14 -2.66
C LEU A 263 -2.49 20.50 -3.67
N ALA A 264 -1.31 20.89 -3.19
CA ALA A 264 -0.17 21.20 -4.05
C ALA A 264 0.34 19.95 -4.82
N LEU A 265 0.35 18.78 -4.18
CA LEU A 265 0.70 17.51 -4.85
C LEU A 265 -0.32 17.11 -5.92
N LEU A 266 -1.62 17.34 -5.70
CA LEU A 266 -2.67 17.14 -6.71
C LEU A 266 -2.52 18.10 -7.88
N GLU A 267 -2.19 19.37 -7.61
CA GLU A 267 -1.89 20.37 -8.64
C GLU A 267 -0.70 19.94 -9.51
N GLN A 268 0.41 19.52 -8.90
CA GLN A 268 1.58 19.00 -9.64
C GLN A 268 1.26 17.72 -10.43
N ALA A 269 0.29 16.92 -9.96
CA ALA A 269 -0.17 15.74 -10.65
C ALA A 269 -1.18 16.01 -11.78
N GLY A 270 -1.67 17.24 -11.92
CA GLY A 270 -2.74 17.58 -12.84
C GLY A 270 -4.08 16.90 -12.50
N ARG A 271 -4.35 16.70 -11.20
CA ARG A 271 -5.58 16.06 -10.71
C ARG A 271 -6.51 17.07 -10.05
N ASP A 272 -7.79 17.05 -10.42
CA ASP A 272 -8.82 17.81 -9.71
C ASP A 272 -9.18 17.09 -8.40
N PRO A 273 -9.03 17.73 -7.22
CA PRO A 273 -9.44 17.15 -5.95
C PRO A 273 -10.88 16.64 -5.93
N LYS A 274 -11.81 17.25 -6.68
CA LYS A 274 -13.22 16.85 -6.72
C LYS A 274 -13.44 15.48 -7.38
N GLN A 275 -12.56 15.11 -8.30
CA GLN A 275 -12.59 13.83 -9.02
C GLN A 275 -11.65 12.79 -8.41
N LEU A 276 -11.05 13.07 -7.25
CA LEU A 276 -10.11 12.17 -6.61
C LEU A 276 -10.81 10.85 -6.23
N HIS A 277 -10.19 9.70 -6.49
CA HIS A 277 -10.64 8.40 -6.02
C HIS A 277 -9.64 7.80 -5.02
N ALA A 278 -10.05 6.79 -4.24
CA ALA A 278 -9.17 6.17 -3.24
C ALA A 278 -7.85 5.65 -3.85
N GLN A 279 -7.89 5.12 -5.07
CA GLN A 279 -6.70 4.62 -5.75
C GLN A 279 -5.66 5.72 -6.03
N ASP A 280 -6.07 6.98 -6.19
CA ASP A 280 -5.14 8.09 -6.43
C ASP A 280 -4.21 8.33 -5.23
N PHE A 281 -4.62 7.97 -4.01
CA PHE A 281 -3.69 8.01 -2.86
C PHE A 281 -2.49 7.09 -3.10
N GLY A 282 -2.72 5.86 -3.58
CA GLY A 282 -1.67 4.86 -3.79
C GLY A 282 -0.87 5.03 -5.09
N PHE A 283 -1.47 5.61 -6.15
CA PHE A 283 -0.82 5.71 -7.47
C PHE A 283 -0.38 7.14 -7.85
N VAL A 284 -0.92 8.16 -7.19
CA VAL A 284 -0.65 9.57 -7.49
C VAL A 284 0.08 10.26 -6.34
N LEU A 285 -0.51 10.28 -5.15
CA LEU A 285 0.02 11.06 -4.01
C LEU A 285 1.16 10.34 -3.28
N GLY A 286 0.90 9.13 -2.77
CA GLY A 286 1.87 8.32 -2.03
C GLY A 286 3.19 8.12 -2.78
N PRO A 287 3.21 7.83 -4.10
CA PRO A 287 4.45 7.66 -4.85
C PRO A 287 5.33 8.92 -4.95
N ARG A 288 4.76 10.12 -4.80
CA ARG A 288 5.53 11.38 -4.78
C ARG A 288 6.19 11.59 -3.43
N ILE A 289 5.45 11.35 -2.37
CA ILE A 289 5.96 11.41 -0.99
C ILE A 289 7.04 10.35 -0.78
N ASN A 290 6.77 9.10 -1.15
CA ASN A 290 7.73 7.99 -1.07
C ASN A 290 8.97 8.18 -1.95
N ALA A 291 8.93 9.05 -2.97
CA ALA A 291 10.12 9.34 -3.75
C ALA A 291 11.20 10.02 -2.91
N ALA A 292 10.81 10.82 -1.90
CA ALA A 292 11.75 11.47 -0.99
C ALA A 292 12.56 10.44 -0.21
N GLY A 293 11.92 9.51 0.52
CA GLY A 293 12.63 8.45 1.26
C GLY A 293 13.40 7.43 0.41
N ARG A 294 13.15 7.39 -0.91
CA ARG A 294 13.86 6.48 -1.84
C ARG A 294 15.05 7.10 -2.53
N MET A 295 14.99 8.41 -2.78
CA MET A 295 15.95 9.12 -3.63
C MET A 295 16.78 10.15 -2.88
N ASP A 296 16.27 10.70 -1.79
CA ASP A 296 16.90 11.79 -1.04
C ASP A 296 16.43 11.74 0.44
N ASN A 297 15.87 12.84 0.97
CA ASN A 297 15.49 12.96 2.37
C ASN A 297 13.97 13.03 2.57
N MET A 298 13.41 12.11 3.37
CA MET A 298 11.98 12.05 3.69
C MET A 298 11.43 13.33 4.35
N ARG A 299 12.29 14.13 4.97
CA ARG A 299 11.93 15.42 5.59
C ARG A 299 11.19 16.34 4.62
N ILE A 300 11.52 16.34 3.32
CA ILE A 300 10.84 17.15 2.30
C ILE A 300 9.35 16.79 2.23
N GLY A 301 9.03 15.49 2.28
CA GLY A 301 7.66 14.99 2.27
C GLY A 301 6.88 15.45 3.50
N ILE A 302 7.50 15.36 4.68
CA ILE A 302 6.87 15.79 5.94
C ILE A 302 6.66 17.29 5.97
N GLU A 303 7.66 18.09 5.61
CA GLU A 303 7.53 19.56 5.57
C GLU A 303 6.45 20.02 4.57
N CYS A 304 6.30 19.31 3.44
CA CYS A 304 5.22 19.56 2.49
C CYS A 304 3.84 19.31 3.12
N LEU A 305 3.70 18.22 3.88
CA LEU A 305 2.45 17.90 4.60
C LEU A 305 2.22 18.80 5.83
N LEU A 306 3.25 19.44 6.38
CA LEU A 306 3.19 20.28 7.58
C LEU A 306 2.96 21.76 7.33
N THR A 307 3.47 22.30 6.22
CA THR A 307 3.38 23.74 5.95
C THR A 307 1.93 24.24 5.95
N GLU A 308 1.75 25.47 6.46
CA GLU A 308 0.50 26.23 6.36
C GLU A 308 0.60 27.35 5.30
N ASP A 309 1.75 27.49 4.63
CA ASP A 309 2.00 28.45 3.55
C ASP A 309 1.90 27.78 2.16
N TRP A 310 1.08 28.36 1.29
CA TRP A 310 0.81 27.82 -0.05
C TRP A 310 2.04 27.85 -0.97
N HIS A 311 2.82 28.94 -0.94
CA HIS A 311 4.02 29.04 -1.79
C HIS A 311 5.07 27.99 -1.40
N THR A 312 5.25 27.77 -0.11
CA THR A 312 6.11 26.70 0.43
C THR A 312 5.59 25.33 0.04
N ALA A 313 4.27 25.10 0.12
CA ALA A 313 3.65 23.84 -0.29
C ALA A 313 3.89 23.54 -1.78
N GLN A 314 3.70 24.53 -2.66
CA GLN A 314 3.95 24.38 -4.09
C GLN A 314 5.42 24.09 -4.40
N ARG A 315 6.36 24.79 -3.75
CA ARG A 315 7.80 24.55 -3.93
C ARG A 315 8.18 23.13 -3.54
N LEU A 316 7.75 22.68 -2.35
CA LEU A 316 8.06 21.33 -1.87
C LEU A 316 7.37 20.25 -2.71
N ALA A 317 6.13 20.49 -3.18
CA ALA A 317 5.44 19.56 -4.08
C ALA A 317 6.14 19.43 -5.44
N GLN A 318 6.71 20.52 -5.98
CA GLN A 318 7.52 20.48 -7.20
C GLN A 318 8.81 19.67 -7.01
N GLU A 319 9.48 19.83 -5.87
CA GLU A 319 10.66 19.05 -5.50
C GLU A 319 10.34 17.55 -5.39
N LEU A 320 9.22 17.20 -4.72
CA LEU A 320 8.72 15.82 -4.66
C LEU A 320 8.37 15.25 -6.03
N GLU A 321 7.79 16.06 -6.94
CA GLU A 321 7.55 15.63 -8.32
C GLU A 321 8.86 15.39 -9.08
N GLN A 322 9.88 16.22 -8.89
CA GLN A 322 11.19 16.01 -9.50
C GLN A 322 11.81 14.69 -9.01
N LEU A 323 11.82 14.45 -7.70
CA LEU A 323 12.29 13.19 -7.11
C LEU A 323 11.50 11.99 -7.64
N ASN A 324 10.18 12.13 -7.77
CA ASN A 324 9.29 11.11 -8.34
C ASN A 324 9.61 10.80 -9.81
N ARG A 325 9.90 11.82 -10.63
CA ARG A 325 10.32 11.65 -12.04
C ARG A 325 11.66 10.93 -12.13
N THR A 326 12.65 11.34 -11.34
CA THR A 326 13.96 10.66 -11.27
C THR A 326 13.80 9.20 -10.86
N ARG A 327 13.00 8.94 -9.82
CA ARG A 327 12.71 7.57 -9.37
C ARG A 327 12.06 6.73 -10.46
N ARG A 328 11.07 7.27 -11.18
CA ARG A 328 10.39 6.57 -12.30
C ARG A 328 11.32 6.28 -13.46
N GLN A 329 12.26 7.19 -13.75
CA GLN A 329 13.28 6.97 -14.78
C GLN A 329 14.18 5.79 -14.41
N VAL A 330 14.76 5.81 -13.20
CA VAL A 330 15.61 4.73 -12.70
C VAL A 330 14.84 3.40 -12.66
N GLU A 331 13.58 3.43 -12.19
CA GLU A 331 12.69 2.26 -12.19
C GLU A 331 12.47 1.70 -13.61
N GLY A 332 12.20 2.57 -14.59
CA GLY A 332 11.97 2.17 -15.97
C GLY A 332 13.20 1.54 -16.63
N GLU A 333 14.38 2.11 -16.40
CA GLU A 333 15.67 1.59 -16.88
C GLU A 333 15.96 0.21 -16.27
N MET A 334 15.90 0.10 -14.93
CA MET A 334 16.12 -1.17 -14.22
C MET A 334 15.12 -2.25 -14.63
N ARG A 335 13.85 -1.88 -14.81
CA ARG A 335 12.81 -2.81 -15.27
C ARG A 335 13.09 -3.32 -16.68
N ALA A 336 13.44 -2.44 -17.62
CA ALA A 336 13.76 -2.87 -18.99
C ALA A 336 14.95 -3.84 -19.02
N GLN A 337 15.97 -3.58 -18.20
CA GLN A 337 17.09 -4.51 -18.04
C GLN A 337 16.64 -5.84 -17.42
N ALA A 338 15.83 -5.82 -16.36
CA ALA A 338 15.28 -7.02 -15.72
C ALA A 338 14.45 -7.87 -16.69
N ASP A 339 13.53 -7.25 -17.44
CA ASP A 339 12.70 -7.93 -18.45
C ASP A 339 13.58 -8.60 -19.52
N ASN A 340 14.64 -7.93 -20.00
CA ASN A 340 15.60 -8.51 -20.96
C ASN A 340 16.36 -9.71 -20.38
N ILE A 341 16.79 -9.63 -19.12
CA ILE A 341 17.48 -10.74 -18.44
C ILE A 341 16.54 -11.95 -18.33
N VAL A 342 15.30 -11.74 -17.89
CA VAL A 342 14.31 -12.81 -17.76
C VAL A 342 14.02 -13.47 -19.11
N GLN A 343 13.84 -12.68 -20.18
CA GLN A 343 13.61 -13.22 -21.53
C GLN A 343 14.82 -14.03 -22.04
N THR A 344 16.04 -13.55 -21.82
CA THR A 344 17.27 -14.25 -22.23
C THR A 344 17.42 -15.58 -21.49
N LEU A 345 17.13 -15.59 -20.18
CA LEU A 345 17.16 -16.80 -19.37
C LEU A 345 16.02 -17.77 -19.73
N ALA A 346 14.89 -17.31 -20.26
CA ALA A 346 13.80 -18.17 -20.71
C ALA A 346 14.13 -18.92 -22.01
N GLY A 347 14.93 -18.32 -22.91
CA GLY A 347 15.34 -18.96 -24.17
C GLY A 347 16.40 -20.08 -24.04
N THR A 348 16.97 -20.27 -22.84
CA THR A 348 18.11 -21.17 -22.62
C THR A 348 17.80 -22.39 -21.74
N ALA A 349 16.60 -22.48 -21.15
CA ALA A 349 16.17 -23.58 -20.28
C ALA A 349 14.76 -24.08 -20.65
N SER A 350 14.45 -25.34 -20.34
CA SER A 350 13.06 -25.84 -20.36
C SER A 350 12.21 -24.95 -19.45
N SER A 351 11.22 -24.25 -20.00
CA SER A 351 10.52 -23.14 -19.35
C SER A 351 9.61 -23.53 -18.17
N THR A 352 9.55 -24.81 -17.80
CA THR A 352 8.57 -25.36 -16.85
C THR A 352 9.04 -25.42 -15.39
N ASP A 353 10.33 -25.21 -15.10
CA ASP A 353 10.88 -25.48 -13.74
C ASP A 353 11.24 -24.21 -12.95
N LYS A 354 11.03 -23.01 -13.51
CA LYS A 354 11.40 -21.76 -12.81
C LYS A 354 10.32 -21.33 -11.83
N ARG A 355 10.64 -21.46 -10.54
CA ARG A 355 9.77 -21.12 -9.41
C ARG A 355 10.14 -19.82 -8.69
N SER A 356 11.19 -19.12 -9.15
CA SER A 356 11.54 -17.79 -8.65
C SER A 356 12.30 -16.96 -9.69
N ILE A 357 12.34 -15.65 -9.47
CA ILE A 357 13.14 -14.70 -10.26
C ILE A 357 14.12 -14.01 -9.31
N ILE A 358 15.42 -14.26 -9.48
CA ILE A 358 16.46 -13.64 -8.63
C ILE A 358 17.45 -12.93 -9.52
N LEU A 359 17.59 -11.61 -9.35
CA LEU A 359 18.38 -10.77 -10.24
C LEU A 359 19.30 -9.82 -9.46
N TYR A 360 20.44 -9.48 -10.08
CA TYR A 360 21.40 -8.49 -9.60
C TYR A 360 22.09 -7.81 -10.79
N GLN A 361 22.41 -6.52 -10.65
CA GLN A 361 23.32 -5.78 -11.51
C GLN A 361 24.08 -4.71 -10.70
N ASP A 362 25.30 -4.38 -11.14
CA ASP A 362 26.17 -3.40 -10.48
C ASP A 362 25.65 -1.95 -10.59
N ASP A 363 24.88 -1.62 -11.63
CA ASP A 363 24.36 -0.27 -11.89
C ASP A 363 22.99 -0.02 -11.26
N TRP A 364 22.40 -1.02 -10.61
CA TRP A 364 21.07 -0.92 -10.01
C TRP A 364 21.03 -0.08 -8.73
N HIS A 365 19.89 0.55 -8.48
CA HIS A 365 19.70 1.45 -7.34
C HIS A 365 18.90 0.77 -6.22
N GLN A 366 19.49 0.65 -5.03
CA GLN A 366 18.86 0.03 -3.85
C GLN A 366 17.52 0.67 -3.42
N GLY A 367 17.28 1.95 -3.73
CA GLY A 367 15.99 2.62 -3.48
C GLY A 367 14.80 2.08 -4.29
N VAL A 368 15.07 1.36 -5.40
CA VAL A 368 14.07 1.00 -6.41
C VAL A 368 13.89 -0.52 -6.58
N ILE A 369 14.82 -1.34 -6.07
CA ILE A 369 14.79 -2.81 -6.18
C ILE A 369 13.46 -3.45 -5.76
N GLY A 370 12.82 -2.95 -4.69
CA GLY A 370 11.54 -3.50 -4.21
C GLY A 370 10.38 -3.24 -5.17
N ILE A 371 10.42 -2.16 -5.96
CA ILE A 371 9.42 -1.84 -6.97
C ILE A 371 9.60 -2.76 -8.19
N VAL A 372 10.85 -2.96 -8.61
CA VAL A 372 11.17 -3.89 -9.71
C VAL A 372 10.79 -5.32 -9.35
N ALA A 373 11.13 -5.79 -8.15
CA ALA A 373 10.74 -7.12 -7.65
C ALA A 373 9.21 -7.28 -7.64
N GLY A 374 8.48 -6.25 -7.20
CA GLY A 374 7.01 -6.26 -7.20
C GLY A 374 6.42 -6.40 -8.60
N ARG A 375 6.99 -5.68 -9.57
CA ARG A 375 6.55 -5.73 -10.97
C ARG A 375 6.85 -7.08 -11.63
N LEU A 376 8.03 -7.65 -11.38
CA LEU A 376 8.40 -8.98 -11.88
C LEU A 376 7.42 -10.04 -11.34
N LYS A 377 7.11 -9.96 -10.04
CA LYS A 377 6.10 -10.80 -9.40
C LYS A 377 4.71 -10.63 -10.02
N GLU A 378 4.28 -9.41 -10.31
CA GLU A 378 2.99 -9.16 -10.99
C GLU A 378 2.95 -9.69 -12.43
N THR A 379 4.08 -9.60 -13.16
CA THR A 379 4.14 -9.93 -14.58
C THR A 379 4.26 -11.45 -14.81
N HIS A 380 5.01 -12.12 -13.94
CA HIS A 380 5.35 -13.54 -14.09
C HIS A 380 4.66 -14.45 -13.08
N TYR A 381 3.98 -13.89 -12.07
CA TYR A 381 3.40 -14.64 -10.95
C TYR A 381 4.40 -15.58 -10.26
N LEU A 382 5.63 -15.09 -10.05
CA LEU A 382 6.69 -15.82 -9.34
C LEU A 382 7.25 -14.98 -8.19
N PRO A 383 7.63 -15.60 -7.04
CA PRO A 383 8.47 -14.96 -6.05
C PRO A 383 9.69 -14.32 -6.69
N SER A 384 9.93 -13.05 -6.39
CA SER A 384 10.96 -12.24 -7.06
C SER A 384 11.87 -11.57 -6.03
N ILE A 385 13.19 -11.70 -6.20
CA ILE A 385 14.21 -11.06 -5.37
C ILE A 385 15.15 -10.26 -6.26
N VAL A 386 15.23 -8.95 -6.02
CA VAL A 386 16.08 -8.05 -6.80
C VAL A 386 17.13 -7.45 -5.88
N PHE A 387 18.40 -7.61 -6.24
CA PHE A 387 19.55 -7.10 -5.50
C PHE A 387 20.20 -5.91 -6.20
N ALA A 388 20.77 -4.99 -5.42
CA ALA A 388 21.62 -3.91 -5.89
C ALA A 388 22.81 -3.72 -4.92
N PRO A 389 23.91 -3.06 -5.34
CA PRO A 389 24.97 -2.68 -4.41
C PRO A 389 24.43 -1.88 -3.23
N ALA A 390 24.93 -2.18 -2.02
CA ALA A 390 24.62 -1.38 -0.83
C ALA A 390 25.25 0.02 -0.90
N ASP A 391 26.39 0.12 -1.59
CA ASP A 391 27.05 1.36 -1.99
C ASP A 391 27.44 1.24 -3.46
N LYS A 392 27.06 2.23 -4.28
CA LYS A 392 27.34 2.24 -5.72
C LYS A 392 28.84 2.30 -6.04
N ALA A 393 29.66 2.80 -5.12
CA ALA A 393 31.11 2.85 -5.29
C ALA A 393 31.81 1.52 -4.92
N CYS A 394 31.09 0.58 -4.31
CA CYS A 394 31.63 -0.65 -3.73
C CYS A 394 30.94 -1.87 -4.34
N THR A 395 31.48 -2.36 -5.45
CA THR A 395 30.95 -3.52 -6.21
C THR A 395 31.90 -4.72 -6.22
N GLY A 396 32.88 -4.77 -5.32
CA GLY A 396 33.79 -5.89 -5.16
C GLY A 396 33.11 -7.12 -4.53
N ASP A 397 33.78 -8.26 -4.62
CA ASP A 397 33.26 -9.55 -4.14
C ASP A 397 32.89 -9.58 -2.65
N ASP A 398 33.65 -8.85 -1.84
CA ASP A 398 33.44 -8.73 -0.38
C ASP A 398 32.43 -7.65 0.01
N ASP A 399 32.01 -6.82 -0.94
CA ASP A 399 31.07 -5.73 -0.70
C ASP A 399 29.65 -6.25 -0.54
N ALA A 400 28.87 -5.52 0.27
CA ALA A 400 27.50 -5.87 0.57
C ALA A 400 26.56 -5.49 -0.59
N ILE A 401 25.63 -6.38 -0.91
CA ILE A 401 24.51 -6.13 -1.80
C ILE A 401 23.21 -6.26 -1.01
N LYS A 402 22.26 -5.35 -1.25
CA LYS A 402 20.95 -5.36 -0.62
C LYS A 402 19.91 -5.91 -1.58
N GLY A 403 19.15 -6.88 -1.11
CA GLY A 403 18.04 -7.50 -1.81
C GLY A 403 16.68 -7.04 -1.29
N SER A 404 15.71 -6.97 -2.18
CA SER A 404 14.29 -6.86 -1.80
C SER A 404 13.50 -7.96 -2.47
N ALA A 405 12.78 -8.72 -1.66
CA ALA A 405 11.97 -9.86 -2.06
C ALA A 405 10.48 -9.47 -2.08
N ARG A 406 9.73 -10.03 -3.04
CA ARG A 406 8.27 -9.93 -3.15
C ARG A 406 7.70 -11.31 -3.46
N SER A 407 6.63 -11.67 -2.77
CA SER A 407 6.04 -13.00 -2.86
C SER A 407 4.71 -13.03 -3.63
N ILE A 408 4.26 -14.26 -3.88
CA ILE A 408 2.91 -14.60 -4.34
C ILE A 408 2.13 -15.27 -3.20
N ALA A 409 0.82 -15.40 -3.37
CA ALA A 409 -0.01 -16.15 -2.42
C ALA A 409 0.48 -17.60 -2.32
N GLY A 410 0.54 -18.16 -1.11
CA GLY A 410 1.04 -19.52 -0.87
C GLY A 410 2.55 -19.63 -0.63
N VAL A 411 3.34 -18.57 -0.83
CA VAL A 411 4.77 -18.54 -0.50
C VAL A 411 5.05 -17.51 0.59
N HIS A 412 5.48 -17.96 1.77
CA HIS A 412 5.92 -17.05 2.84
C HIS A 412 7.41 -16.70 2.65
N ILE A 413 7.69 -15.55 2.04
CA ILE A 413 9.03 -15.23 1.52
C ILE A 413 10.08 -15.07 2.62
N ARG A 414 9.70 -14.53 3.79
CA ARG A 414 10.62 -14.40 4.92
C ARG A 414 11.05 -15.78 5.41
N ASP A 415 10.11 -16.66 5.72
CA ASP A 415 10.38 -18.04 6.16
C ASP A 415 11.21 -18.81 5.13
N ALA A 416 10.96 -18.61 3.83
CA ALA A 416 11.82 -19.18 2.79
C ALA A 416 13.27 -18.67 2.87
N ILE A 417 13.47 -17.38 3.12
CA ILE A 417 14.81 -16.78 3.34
C ILE A 417 15.44 -17.27 4.66
N GLU A 418 14.64 -17.40 5.72
CA GLU A 418 15.07 -17.93 7.02
C GLU A 418 15.56 -19.37 6.88
N LEU A 419 14.82 -20.22 6.15
CA LEU A 419 15.23 -21.58 5.86
C LEU A 419 16.54 -21.65 5.05
N VAL A 420 16.76 -20.72 4.10
CA VAL A 420 18.06 -20.59 3.42
C VAL A 420 19.15 -20.19 4.41
N ALA A 421 18.89 -19.24 5.32
CA ALA A 421 19.85 -18.82 6.35
C ALA A 421 20.20 -19.98 7.30
N GLU A 422 19.24 -20.81 7.67
CA GLU A 422 19.45 -21.98 8.54
C GLU A 422 20.27 -23.07 7.83
N ARG A 423 19.96 -23.39 6.57
CA ARG A 423 20.68 -24.41 5.79
C ARG A 423 22.07 -23.95 5.35
N TYR A 424 22.24 -22.65 5.12
CA TYR A 424 23.46 -22.03 4.57
C TYR A 424 23.85 -20.75 5.35
N PRO A 425 24.37 -20.88 6.58
CA PRO A 425 24.57 -19.75 7.51
C PRO A 425 25.50 -18.64 6.99
N ASP A 426 26.42 -18.95 6.08
CA ASP A 426 27.40 -17.98 5.57
C ASP A 426 26.85 -17.07 4.47
N LEU A 427 25.71 -17.43 3.84
CA LEU A 427 25.22 -16.70 2.67
C LEU A 427 24.59 -15.36 3.05
N ILE A 428 23.87 -15.29 4.17
CA ILE A 428 23.03 -14.16 4.54
C ILE A 428 23.56 -13.47 5.79
N SER A 429 23.95 -12.20 5.65
CA SER A 429 24.45 -11.41 6.77
C SER A 429 23.34 -10.84 7.63
N HIS A 430 22.24 -10.40 7.00
CA HIS A 430 21.08 -9.87 7.69
C HIS A 430 19.83 -10.06 6.83
N PHE A 431 18.68 -10.35 7.45
CA PHE A 431 17.39 -10.36 6.77
C PHE A 431 16.25 -10.02 7.74
N GLY A 432 15.13 -9.59 7.18
CA GLY A 432 13.90 -9.31 7.91
C GLY A 432 12.72 -9.11 6.95
N GLY A 433 11.51 -9.09 7.49
CA GLY A 433 10.31 -8.89 6.67
C GLY A 433 9.09 -9.64 7.19
N HIS A 434 8.19 -9.94 6.25
CA HIS A 434 6.88 -10.55 6.45
C HIS A 434 6.60 -11.57 5.33
N ALA A 435 5.41 -12.16 5.31
CA ALA A 435 5.01 -13.17 4.33
C ALA A 435 5.18 -12.74 2.87
N MET A 436 4.81 -11.50 2.54
CA MET A 436 4.73 -11.02 1.15
C MET A 436 5.93 -10.18 0.71
N ALA A 437 6.78 -9.74 1.63
CA ALA A 437 7.93 -8.91 1.35
C ALA A 437 9.03 -9.09 2.39
N ALA A 438 10.28 -9.09 1.94
CA ALA A 438 11.45 -9.15 2.82
C ALA A 438 12.60 -8.31 2.27
N GLY A 439 13.50 -7.91 3.16
CA GLY A 439 14.79 -7.32 2.84
C GLY A 439 15.90 -8.23 3.35
N LEU A 440 17.00 -8.30 2.60
CA LEU A 440 18.17 -9.08 2.99
C LEU A 440 19.47 -8.43 2.50
N THR A 441 20.56 -8.72 3.18
CA THR A 441 21.91 -8.29 2.84
C THR A 441 22.81 -9.51 2.74
N ILE A 442 23.51 -9.64 1.62
CA ILE A 442 24.50 -10.70 1.36
C ILE A 442 25.79 -10.07 0.83
N LYS A 443 26.91 -10.79 0.88
CA LYS A 443 28.12 -10.39 0.15
C LYS A 443 27.97 -10.68 -1.33
N ARG A 444 28.54 -9.85 -2.20
CA ARG A 444 28.46 -10.03 -3.66
C ARG A 444 28.88 -11.42 -4.12
N ARG A 445 29.96 -11.97 -3.55
CA ARG A 445 30.44 -13.34 -3.82
C ARG A 445 29.46 -14.46 -3.48
N HIS A 446 28.49 -14.22 -2.59
CA HIS A 446 27.52 -15.22 -2.16
C HIS A 446 26.27 -15.22 -3.05
N PHE A 447 26.15 -14.32 -4.02
CA PHE A 447 24.95 -14.19 -4.86
C PHE A 447 24.58 -15.49 -5.58
N ASP A 448 25.50 -16.12 -6.30
CA ASP A 448 25.20 -17.34 -7.05
C ASP A 448 24.85 -18.52 -6.12
N GLY A 449 25.52 -18.61 -4.97
CA GLY A 449 25.20 -19.58 -3.92
C GLY A 449 23.80 -19.37 -3.35
N PHE A 450 23.41 -18.11 -3.12
CA PHE A 450 22.06 -17.75 -2.67
C PHE A 450 21.01 -18.11 -3.73
N VAL A 451 21.27 -17.83 -5.01
CA VAL A 451 20.35 -18.19 -6.11
C VAL A 451 20.09 -19.69 -6.14
N ALA A 452 21.14 -20.51 -6.01
CA ALA A 452 21.00 -21.96 -5.97
C ALA A 452 20.19 -22.43 -4.75
N ALA A 453 20.57 -21.97 -3.55
CA ALA A 453 19.93 -22.34 -2.30
C ALA A 453 18.45 -21.93 -2.24
N PHE A 454 18.11 -20.73 -2.72
CA PHE A 454 16.73 -20.26 -2.72
C PHE A 454 15.87 -21.05 -3.71
N ASN A 455 16.40 -21.38 -4.89
CA ASN A 455 15.68 -22.22 -5.85
C ASN A 455 15.45 -23.65 -5.34
N GLU A 456 16.38 -24.20 -4.55
CA GLU A 456 16.19 -25.49 -3.86
C GLU A 456 14.97 -25.43 -2.91
N VAL A 457 14.87 -24.37 -2.10
CA VAL A 457 13.70 -24.18 -1.20
C VAL A 457 12.40 -24.01 -2.00
N MET A 458 12.43 -23.29 -3.13
CA MET A 458 11.23 -23.14 -3.97
C MET A 458 10.83 -24.44 -4.69
N ALA A 459 11.77 -25.36 -4.92
CA ALA A 459 11.50 -26.67 -5.50
C ALA A 459 10.70 -27.60 -4.55
N GLU A 460 10.64 -27.28 -3.26
CA GLU A 460 9.87 -28.02 -2.25
C GLU A 460 8.38 -27.60 -2.19
N ILE A 461 8.00 -26.51 -2.86
CA ILE A 461 6.63 -25.96 -2.85
C ILE A 461 5.77 -26.66 -3.92
N ASP A 462 4.48 -26.86 -3.69
CA ASP A 462 3.59 -27.50 -4.66
C ASP A 462 3.39 -26.66 -5.94
N ASP A 463 3.29 -27.32 -7.09
CA ASP A 463 3.11 -26.67 -8.40
C ASP A 463 1.84 -25.79 -8.48
N GLU A 464 0.78 -26.16 -7.73
CA GLU A 464 -0.49 -25.43 -7.70
C GLU A 464 -0.33 -23.99 -7.20
N VAL A 465 0.67 -23.72 -6.35
CA VAL A 465 0.96 -22.38 -5.81
C VAL A 465 1.40 -21.42 -6.92
N PHE A 466 2.04 -21.93 -7.97
CA PHE A 466 2.54 -21.13 -9.09
C PHE A 466 1.52 -20.96 -10.22
N ALA A 467 0.34 -21.56 -10.09
CA ALA A 467 -0.78 -21.36 -11.01
C ALA A 467 -1.62 -20.14 -10.57
N GLU A 468 -1.46 -19.00 -11.25
CA GLU A 468 -2.20 -17.78 -10.93
C GLU A 468 -3.72 -18.00 -11.00
N GLN A 469 -4.39 -17.74 -9.87
CA GLN A 469 -5.84 -17.70 -9.82
C GLN A 469 -6.37 -16.34 -10.26
N LYS A 470 -7.13 -16.31 -11.35
CA LYS A 470 -7.81 -15.11 -11.85
C LYS A 470 -9.22 -15.03 -11.30
N LEU A 471 -9.45 -14.07 -10.40
CA LEU A 471 -10.73 -13.91 -9.71
C LEU A 471 -11.73 -13.10 -10.53
N THR A 472 -13.01 -13.52 -10.51
CA THR A 472 -14.14 -12.78 -11.08
C THR A 472 -15.26 -12.59 -10.06
N ASP A 473 -15.93 -11.44 -10.12
CA ASP A 473 -17.18 -11.11 -9.44
C ASP A 473 -18.44 -11.55 -10.24
N GLY A 474 -18.22 -12.28 -11.33
CA GLY A 474 -19.23 -12.83 -12.21
C GLY A 474 -19.74 -11.84 -13.26
N PRO A 475 -20.72 -12.25 -14.08
CA PRO A 475 -21.24 -11.42 -15.16
C PRO A 475 -22.11 -10.28 -14.66
N LEU A 476 -22.04 -9.15 -15.36
CA LEU A 476 -22.95 -8.02 -15.17
C LEU A 476 -24.32 -8.30 -15.79
N GLN A 477 -25.35 -7.67 -15.23
CA GLN A 477 -26.66 -7.60 -15.88
C GLN A 477 -26.60 -6.61 -17.04
N ALA A 478 -27.43 -6.81 -18.07
CA ALA A 478 -27.46 -5.90 -19.24
C ALA A 478 -27.72 -4.43 -18.83
N SER A 479 -28.52 -4.18 -17.79
CA SER A 479 -28.79 -2.85 -17.24
C SER A 479 -27.59 -2.21 -16.53
N ASP A 480 -26.65 -3.02 -16.06
CA ASP A 480 -25.46 -2.56 -15.32
C ASP A 480 -24.37 -2.04 -16.26
N PHE A 481 -24.47 -2.29 -17.57
CA PHE A 481 -23.59 -1.70 -18.58
C PHE A 481 -23.90 -0.22 -18.85
N SER A 482 -24.15 0.57 -17.80
CA SER A 482 -24.50 1.98 -17.89
C SER A 482 -23.47 2.88 -17.19
N LEU A 483 -23.36 4.12 -17.66
CA LEU A 483 -22.55 5.15 -16.98
C LEU A 483 -23.00 5.35 -15.53
N TRP A 484 -24.30 5.38 -15.29
CA TRP A 484 -24.88 5.50 -13.96
C TRP A 484 -24.40 4.39 -13.01
N PHE A 485 -24.37 3.13 -13.47
CA PHE A 485 -23.90 2.03 -12.63
C PHE A 485 -22.40 2.13 -12.37
N ALA A 486 -21.58 2.55 -13.35
CA ALA A 486 -20.15 2.76 -13.14
C ALA A 486 -19.88 3.86 -12.08
N GLU A 487 -20.60 4.99 -12.15
CA GLU A 487 -20.53 6.06 -11.14
C GLU A 487 -20.99 5.55 -9.77
N HIS A 488 -22.14 4.87 -9.73
CA HIS A 488 -22.67 4.32 -8.50
C HIS A 488 -21.74 3.28 -7.87
N LEU A 489 -21.11 2.41 -8.68
CA LEU A 489 -20.14 1.42 -8.25
C LEU A 489 -18.89 2.09 -7.66
N ALA A 490 -18.40 3.16 -8.28
CA ALA A 490 -17.23 3.89 -7.81
C ALA A 490 -17.47 4.52 -6.42
N ASP A 491 -18.69 5.00 -6.15
CA ASP A 491 -19.06 5.61 -4.86
C ASP A 491 -19.68 4.63 -3.85
N ALA A 492 -20.01 3.40 -4.27
CA ALA A 492 -20.64 2.39 -3.42
C ALA A 492 -19.76 1.98 -2.23
N SER A 493 -18.43 2.00 -2.39
CA SER A 493 -17.50 1.73 -1.30
C SER A 493 -16.12 2.32 -1.56
N ILE A 494 -15.26 2.24 -0.55
CA ILE A 494 -13.82 2.44 -0.70
C ILE A 494 -13.22 1.09 -1.12
N TRP A 495 -12.87 0.98 -2.39
CA TRP A 495 -12.25 -0.21 -2.97
C TRP A 495 -10.73 -0.16 -2.86
N GLY A 496 -10.10 -1.30 -2.57
CA GLY A 496 -8.64 -1.41 -2.42
C GLY A 496 -8.20 -2.72 -1.78
N HIS A 497 -7.01 -2.75 -1.18
CA HIS A 497 -6.49 -3.97 -0.55
C HIS A 497 -7.43 -4.46 0.57
N GLY A 498 -7.69 -5.76 0.67
CA GLY A 498 -8.68 -6.32 1.61
C GLY A 498 -10.15 -6.12 1.24
N PHE A 499 -10.47 -5.20 0.32
CA PHE A 499 -11.81 -4.96 -0.20
C PHE A 499 -11.73 -4.62 -1.70
N ALA A 500 -11.25 -5.60 -2.48
CA ALA A 500 -10.75 -5.40 -3.84
C ALA A 500 -11.79 -4.71 -4.77
N PRO A 501 -11.35 -3.86 -5.72
CA PRO A 501 -12.23 -3.36 -6.77
C PRO A 501 -12.96 -4.49 -7.51
N PRO A 502 -14.22 -4.27 -7.93
CA PRO A 502 -14.98 -5.25 -8.71
C PRO A 502 -14.34 -5.56 -10.07
N ILE A 503 -14.17 -6.85 -10.37
CA ILE A 503 -13.71 -7.33 -11.68
C ILE A 503 -14.75 -8.31 -12.21
N PHE A 504 -15.33 -8.02 -13.35
CA PHE A 504 -16.41 -8.79 -13.96
C PHE A 504 -15.88 -9.63 -15.13
N ASP A 505 -16.66 -10.63 -15.54
CA ASP A 505 -16.39 -11.39 -16.74
C ASP A 505 -17.60 -11.48 -17.65
N GLY A 506 -17.38 -11.73 -18.94
CA GLY A 506 -18.47 -11.89 -19.89
C GLY A 506 -18.00 -12.32 -21.27
N VAL A 507 -18.91 -12.96 -22.01
CA VAL A 507 -18.69 -13.28 -23.43
C VAL A 507 -19.31 -12.17 -24.28
N PHE A 508 -18.49 -11.58 -25.13
CA PHE A 508 -18.86 -10.48 -25.99
C PHE A 508 -18.66 -10.85 -27.45
N GLU A 509 -19.51 -10.31 -28.31
CA GLU A 509 -19.25 -10.26 -29.74
C GLU A 509 -18.31 -9.09 -30.07
N VAL A 510 -17.34 -9.35 -30.93
CA VAL A 510 -16.40 -8.34 -31.43
C VAL A 510 -17.01 -7.64 -32.63
N LEU A 511 -17.35 -6.37 -32.48
CA LEU A 511 -17.87 -5.54 -33.57
C LEU A 511 -16.74 -4.94 -34.41
N SER A 512 -15.69 -4.45 -33.74
CA SER A 512 -14.47 -3.96 -34.39
C SER A 512 -13.30 -3.92 -33.40
N PHE A 513 -12.08 -3.85 -33.93
CA PHE A 513 -10.87 -3.70 -33.14
C PHE A 513 -9.89 -2.70 -33.77
N LYS A 514 -9.00 -2.16 -32.95
CA LYS A 514 -7.88 -1.31 -33.37
C LYS A 514 -6.70 -1.51 -32.44
N VAL A 515 -5.52 -1.76 -33.01
CA VAL A 515 -4.26 -1.73 -32.26
C VAL A 515 -3.76 -0.28 -32.18
N LEU A 516 -3.45 0.17 -30.97
CA LEU A 516 -2.93 1.50 -30.67
C LEU A 516 -1.48 1.40 -30.21
N LYS A 517 -0.61 2.20 -30.84
CA LYS A 517 0.83 2.30 -30.51
C LYS A 517 1.55 0.94 -30.45
N ASP A 518 1.10 -0.04 -31.25
CA ASP A 518 1.61 -1.41 -31.30
C ASP A 518 1.65 -2.13 -29.94
N LYS A 519 0.86 -1.66 -28.96
CA LYS A 519 0.89 -2.13 -27.57
C LYS A 519 -0.48 -2.27 -26.90
N HIS A 520 -1.52 -1.64 -27.43
CA HIS A 520 -2.84 -1.63 -26.77
C HIS A 520 -3.91 -2.07 -27.75
N LEU A 521 -4.83 -2.92 -27.32
CA LEU A 521 -5.94 -3.39 -28.14
C LEU A 521 -7.20 -2.63 -27.71
N LYS A 522 -7.74 -1.79 -28.60
CA LYS A 522 -9.06 -1.19 -28.42
C LYS A 522 -10.09 -2.04 -29.14
N LEU A 523 -11.19 -2.34 -28.47
CA LEU A 523 -12.30 -3.14 -28.98
C LEU A 523 -13.60 -2.34 -28.89
N SER A 524 -14.48 -2.56 -29.86
CA SER A 524 -15.90 -2.27 -29.73
C SER A 524 -16.63 -3.60 -29.60
N LEU A 525 -17.34 -3.76 -28.50
CA LEU A 525 -17.95 -5.02 -28.09
C LEU A 525 -19.48 -4.91 -28.02
N ARG A 526 -20.17 -6.02 -28.26
CA ARG A 526 -21.60 -6.18 -27.98
C ARG A 526 -21.79 -7.28 -26.93
N TYR A 527 -22.49 -6.94 -25.86
CA TYR A 527 -22.92 -7.88 -24.83
C TYR A 527 -24.38 -8.31 -25.07
N PRO A 528 -24.79 -9.55 -24.74
CA PRO A 528 -26.19 -9.96 -24.84
C PRO A 528 -27.15 -8.98 -24.15
N ASP A 529 -28.29 -8.72 -24.78
CA ASP A 529 -29.37 -7.83 -24.31
C ASP A 529 -28.98 -6.34 -24.11
N VAL A 530 -27.73 -5.96 -24.40
CA VAL A 530 -27.29 -4.55 -24.44
C VAL A 530 -27.42 -4.02 -25.87
N GLN A 531 -28.18 -2.93 -26.03
CA GLN A 531 -28.56 -2.41 -27.35
C GLN A 531 -27.51 -1.51 -28.01
N TYR A 532 -26.46 -1.12 -27.30
CA TYR A 532 -25.41 -0.23 -27.78
C TYR A 532 -24.03 -0.89 -27.71
N PRO A 533 -23.09 -0.50 -28.59
CA PRO A 533 -21.71 -0.96 -28.51
C PRO A 533 -21.04 -0.41 -27.24
N ILE A 534 -20.16 -1.20 -26.66
CA ILE A 534 -19.37 -0.85 -25.48
C ILE A 534 -17.90 -0.78 -25.88
N ASP A 535 -17.24 0.34 -25.56
CA ASP A 535 -15.81 0.49 -25.79
C ASP A 535 -15.03 -0.29 -24.74
N ALA A 536 -13.97 -0.99 -25.16
CA ALA A 536 -13.07 -1.70 -24.27
C ALA A 536 -11.61 -1.48 -24.66
N ILE A 537 -10.71 -1.50 -23.68
CA ILE A 537 -9.26 -1.32 -23.90
C ILE A 537 -8.46 -2.34 -23.09
N TYR A 538 -7.55 -3.03 -23.77
CA TYR A 538 -6.56 -3.92 -23.17
C TYR A 538 -5.16 -3.30 -23.31
N PHE A 539 -4.61 -2.82 -22.18
CA PHE A 539 -3.28 -2.26 -22.14
C PHE A 539 -2.21 -3.36 -22.13
N ASN A 540 -1.12 -3.11 -22.86
CA ASN A 540 0.04 -4.01 -23.00
C ASN A 540 -0.35 -5.45 -23.35
N PHE A 541 -1.35 -5.63 -24.23
CA PHE A 541 -1.80 -6.96 -24.64
C PHE A 541 -0.70 -7.69 -25.42
N ASP A 542 -0.68 -9.02 -25.32
CA ASP A 542 0.17 -9.85 -26.17
C ASP A 542 -0.43 -9.90 -27.58
N SER A 543 0.28 -9.29 -28.54
CA SER A 543 -0.14 -9.26 -29.94
C SER A 543 -0.11 -10.64 -30.59
N ALA A 544 0.69 -11.58 -30.08
CA ALA A 544 0.71 -12.96 -30.56
C ALA A 544 -0.52 -13.75 -30.12
N ALA A 545 -1.16 -13.36 -29.02
CA ALA A 545 -2.35 -14.01 -28.48
C ALA A 545 -3.67 -13.54 -29.14
N TRP A 546 -3.63 -12.50 -29.98
CA TRP A 546 -4.83 -11.93 -30.62
C TRP A 546 -5.09 -12.50 -32.02
N ASP A 547 -6.28 -13.07 -32.24
CA ASP A 547 -6.77 -13.44 -33.57
C ASP A 547 -7.66 -12.31 -34.13
N TYR A 548 -7.22 -11.67 -35.21
CA TYR A 548 -7.98 -10.62 -35.91
C TYR A 548 -9.33 -11.09 -36.47
N ARG A 549 -9.57 -12.40 -36.55
CA ARG A 549 -10.83 -13.03 -36.98
C ARG A 549 -11.75 -13.38 -35.81
N ALA A 550 -11.35 -13.07 -34.58
CA ALA A 550 -12.17 -13.32 -33.40
C ALA A 550 -13.55 -12.68 -33.55
N GLN A 551 -14.60 -13.49 -33.56
CA GLN A 551 -16.00 -13.03 -33.56
C GLN A 551 -16.54 -12.89 -32.14
N GLN A 552 -16.04 -13.71 -31.22
CA GLN A 552 -16.42 -13.69 -29.82
C GLN A 552 -15.19 -13.79 -28.92
N VAL A 553 -15.25 -13.10 -27.79
CA VAL A 553 -14.18 -13.05 -26.79
C VAL A 553 -14.78 -13.18 -25.40
N HIS A 554 -14.13 -13.97 -24.55
CA HIS A 554 -14.38 -13.97 -23.11
C HIS A 554 -13.42 -12.97 -22.49
N VAL A 555 -13.95 -11.94 -21.84
CA VAL A 555 -13.20 -10.81 -21.29
C VAL A 555 -13.35 -10.78 -19.78
N LEU A 556 -12.24 -10.62 -19.07
CA LEU A 556 -12.18 -10.22 -17.66
C LEU A 556 -11.92 -8.71 -17.62
N PHE A 557 -12.77 -7.91 -16.97
CA PHE A 557 -12.74 -6.45 -17.05
C PHE A 557 -13.17 -5.72 -15.78
N GLU A 558 -12.69 -4.49 -15.62
CA GLU A 558 -13.23 -3.49 -14.69
C GLU A 558 -14.10 -2.49 -15.47
N LEU A 559 -15.12 -1.91 -14.83
CA LEU A 559 -15.84 -0.77 -15.38
C LEU A 559 -15.06 0.52 -15.14
N ASP A 560 -15.00 1.38 -16.14
CA ASP A 560 -14.37 2.69 -16.05
C ASP A 560 -15.20 3.77 -16.77
N ILE A 561 -14.97 5.02 -16.39
CA ILE A 561 -15.63 6.20 -16.96
C ILE A 561 -14.61 6.94 -17.80
N ASN A 562 -14.72 6.78 -19.11
CA ASN A 562 -13.88 7.51 -20.05
C ASN A 562 -14.45 8.92 -20.27
N GLU A 563 -13.68 9.94 -19.92
CA GLU A 563 -14.01 11.35 -20.16
C GLU A 563 -13.14 11.93 -21.29
N TRP A 564 -13.79 12.38 -22.37
CA TRP A 564 -13.13 12.99 -23.51
C TRP A 564 -13.89 14.22 -24.00
N ASN A 565 -13.22 15.37 -24.10
CA ASN A 565 -13.83 16.66 -24.48
C ASN A 565 -15.11 16.99 -23.68
N GLY A 566 -15.11 16.70 -22.37
CA GLY A 566 -16.26 16.94 -21.48
C GLY A 566 -17.44 15.99 -21.70
N LYS A 567 -17.28 14.91 -22.48
CA LYS A 567 -18.26 13.84 -22.63
C LYS A 567 -17.78 12.59 -21.90
N GLN A 568 -18.62 12.06 -21.03
CA GLN A 568 -18.38 10.81 -20.31
C GLN A 568 -19.06 9.63 -21.02
N SER A 569 -18.41 8.48 -20.97
CA SER A 569 -18.85 7.24 -21.59
C SER A 569 -18.37 6.04 -20.78
N LEU A 570 -19.15 4.96 -20.78
CA LEU A 570 -18.72 3.70 -20.18
C LEU A 570 -17.59 3.09 -21.03
N GLN A 571 -16.55 2.60 -20.36
CA GLN A 571 -15.47 1.84 -20.96
C GLN A 571 -15.16 0.59 -20.12
N LEU A 572 -14.82 -0.52 -20.78
CA LEU A 572 -14.32 -1.73 -20.11
C LEU A 572 -12.79 -1.72 -20.12
N MET A 573 -12.20 -1.85 -18.94
CA MET A 573 -10.76 -1.96 -18.76
C MET A 573 -10.40 -3.44 -18.69
N ILE A 574 -9.92 -3.98 -19.81
CA ILE A 574 -9.64 -5.41 -19.97
C ILE A 574 -8.40 -5.77 -19.14
N LYS A 575 -8.57 -6.77 -18.28
CA LYS A 575 -7.50 -7.41 -17.49
C LYS A 575 -7.01 -8.69 -18.14
N ASP A 576 -7.90 -9.42 -18.80
CA ASP A 576 -7.56 -10.61 -19.57
C ASP A 576 -8.59 -10.89 -20.67
N LEU A 577 -8.17 -11.59 -21.71
CA LEU A 577 -8.99 -11.89 -22.88
C LEU A 577 -8.64 -13.26 -23.45
N ALA A 578 -9.67 -14.06 -23.72
CA ALA A 578 -9.55 -15.28 -24.51
C ALA A 578 -10.51 -15.25 -25.70
N VAL A 579 -10.00 -15.55 -26.90
CA VAL A 579 -10.85 -15.78 -28.08
C VAL A 579 -11.71 -17.01 -27.83
N VAL A 580 -13.02 -16.90 -28.09
CA VAL A 580 -13.94 -18.03 -28.04
C VAL A 580 -13.87 -18.73 -29.39
N ALA A 581 -13.52 -20.02 -29.38
CA ALA A 581 -13.48 -20.81 -30.60
C ALA A 581 -14.87 -20.84 -31.24
N ALA A 582 -14.93 -20.64 -32.57
CA ALA A 582 -16.15 -20.88 -33.32
C ALA A 582 -16.53 -22.36 -33.16
N ALA A 583 -17.75 -22.60 -32.67
CA ALA A 583 -18.32 -23.94 -32.53
C ALA A 583 -18.55 -24.63 -33.88
#